data_AF-A0A1I3BYP0-F1
#
_entry.id   AF-A0A1I3BYP0-F1
#
_cell.length_a   1.000
_cell.length_b   1.000
_cell.length_c   1.000
_cell.angle_alpha   90.00
_cell.angle_beta   90.00
_cell.angle_gamma   90.00
#
_symmetry.space_group_name_H-M   'P 1'
#
loop_
_entity.id
_entity.type
_entity.pdbx_description
1 polymer ?
#
loop_
_entity_poly.entity_id
_entity_poly.type
_entity_poly.pdbx_seq_one_letter_code
_entity_poly.pdbx_strand_id
1 'polypeptide(L)' 'MSFVTAVLTEVEHIALPLPLIAYPMVAAVLFLALGIVLWSFRDVSNRHSGKADAYAAAHGGHGSSTGGH' A
#
# COMPACT_ATOMS: atom_id res chain seq x y z
N MET A 1 0.00 -16.00 41.01
CA MET A 1 -0.21 -16.44 39.62
C MET A 1 -1.07 -15.38 38.93
N SER A 2 -0.56 -14.73 37.88
CA SER A 2 -1.28 -13.65 37.18
C SER A 2 -2.35 -14.23 36.26
N PHE A 3 -3.47 -13.52 36.07
CA PHE A 3 -4.52 -13.87 35.10
C PHE A 3 -3.95 -14.02 33.68
N VAL A 4 -2.96 -13.20 33.32
CA VAL A 4 -2.23 -13.33 32.05
C VAL A 4 -1.53 -14.69 31.94
N THR A 5 -0.96 -15.18 33.04
CA THR A 5 -0.31 -16.49 33.11
C THR A 5 -1.33 -17.63 33.00
N ALA A 6 -2.51 -17.46 33.62
CA ALA A 6 -3.61 -18.42 33.49
C ALA A 6 -4.08 -18.51 32.03
N VAL A 7 -4.45 -17.38 31.41
CA VAL A 7 -4.86 -17.32 30.00
C VAL A 7 -3.83 -17.92 29.05
N LEU A 8 -2.54 -17.66 29.26
CA LEU A 8 -1.47 -18.29 28.45
C LEU A 8 -1.37 -19.81 28.64
N THR A 9 -1.71 -20.31 29.83
CA THR A 9 -1.71 -21.75 30.17
C THR A 9 -2.95 -22.46 29.63
N GLU A 10 -4.09 -21.76 29.52
CA GLU A 10 -5.35 -22.33 28.99
C GLU A 10 -5.42 -22.35 27.46
N VAL A 11 -4.46 -21.73 26.77
CA VAL A 11 -4.24 -21.99 25.34
C VAL A 11 -3.73 -23.42 25.24
N GLU A 12 -4.65 -24.38 25.08
CA GLU A 12 -4.31 -25.73 24.64
C GLU A 12 -3.35 -25.60 23.46
N HIS A 13 -2.15 -26.16 23.61
CA HIS A 13 -1.17 -26.27 22.54
C HIS A 13 -1.70 -27.24 21.48
N ILE A 14 -2.69 -26.82 20.71
CA ILE A 14 -3.05 -27.46 19.46
C ILE A 14 -1.77 -27.37 18.62
N ALA A 15 -1.19 -28.54 18.34
CA ALA A 15 0.01 -28.62 17.51
C ALA A 15 -0.31 -27.98 16.16
N LEU A 16 0.17 -26.75 15.97
CA LEU A 16 -0.02 -26.03 14.73
C LEU A 16 0.65 -26.83 13.63
N PRO A 17 -0.01 -27.06 12.48
CA PRO A 17 0.59 -27.78 11.35
C PRO A 17 1.82 -27.06 10.79
N LEU A 18 1.99 -25.77 11.12
CA LEU A 18 3.12 -24.93 10.73
C LEU A 18 3.67 -24.17 11.95
N PRO A 19 4.94 -23.75 11.93
CA PRO A 19 5.50 -22.88 12.96
C PRO A 19 4.66 -21.60 13.14
N LEU A 20 4.53 -21.11 14.38
CA LEU A 20 3.75 -19.89 14.68
C LEU A 20 4.17 -18.68 13.83
N ILE A 21 5.45 -18.58 13.48
CA ILE A 21 6.02 -17.52 12.65
C ILE A 21 5.55 -17.62 11.17
N ALA A 22 5.14 -18.79 10.70
CA ALA A 22 4.72 -18.98 9.31
C ALA A 22 3.42 -18.24 8.98
N TYR A 23 2.48 -18.17 9.93
CA TYR A 23 1.19 -17.49 9.74
C TYR A 23 1.32 -15.99 9.41
N PRO A 24 2.02 -15.16 10.22
CA PRO A 24 2.24 -13.77 9.87
C PRO A 24 3.18 -13.60 8.66
N MET A 25 4.09 -14.56 8.41
CA MET A 25 4.97 -14.50 7.25
C MET A 25 4.19 -14.65 5.94
N VAL A 26 3.24 -15.59 5.86
CA VAL A 26 2.34 -15.72 4.71
C VAL A 26 1.54 -14.42 4.49
N ALA A 27 0.98 -13.84 5.55
CA ALA A 27 0.28 -12.57 5.45
C ALA A 27 1.20 -11.46 4.93
N ALA A 28 2.43 -11.34 5.45
CA ALA A 28 3.41 -10.36 5.00
C ALA A 28 3.76 -10.51 3.51
N VAL A 29 3.96 -11.75 3.04
CA VAL A 29 4.22 -12.04 1.62
C VAL A 29 3.04 -11.61 0.74
N LEU A 30 1.80 -11.91 1.16
CA LEU A 30 0.60 -11.50 0.42
C LEU A 30 0.48 -9.97 0.35
N PHE A 31 0.68 -9.28 1.46
CA PHE A 31 0.65 -7.81 1.49
C PHE A 31 1.76 -7.19 0.65
N LEU A 32 2.97 -7.74 0.68
CA LEU A 32 4.08 -7.28 -0.17
C LEU A 32 3.77 -7.48 -1.65
N ALA A 33 3.23 -8.65 -2.03
CA ALA A 33 2.84 -8.91 -3.42
C ALA A 33 1.77 -7.91 -3.89
N LEU A 34 0.72 -7.68 -3.10
CA LEU A 34 -0.31 -6.68 -3.41
C LEU A 34 0.27 -5.26 -3.45
N GLY A 35 1.19 -4.93 -2.55
CA GLY A 35 1.89 -3.65 -2.52
C GLY A 35 2.70 -3.40 -3.79
N ILE A 36 3.41 -4.41 -4.29
CA ILE A 36 4.15 -4.35 -5.56
C ILE A 36 3.18 -4.11 -6.74
N VAL A 37 2.05 -4.83 -6.77
CA VAL A 37 1.02 -4.64 -7.81
C VAL A 37 0.50 -3.21 -7.80
N LEU A 38 0.13 -2.68 -6.64
CA LEU A 38 -0.36 -1.31 -6.51
C LEU A 38 0.71 -0.28 -6.89
N TRP A 39 1.97 -0.51 -6.49
CA TRP A 39 3.09 0.35 -6.85
C TRP A 39 3.36 0.36 -8.35
N SER A 40 3.21 -0.78 -9.04
CA SER A 40 3.32 -0.87 -10.50
C SER A 40 2.31 0.04 -11.20
N PHE A 41 1.04 0.03 -10.77
CA PHE A 41 0.02 0.95 -11.31
C PHE A 41 0.32 2.42 -10.98
N ARG A 42 0.84 2.70 -9.78
CA ARG A 42 1.27 4.05 -9.38
C ARG A 42 2.42 4.54 -10.25
N ASP A 43 3.43 3.71 -10.49
CA ASP A 43 4.59 4.05 -11.31
C ASP A 43 4.18 4.39 -12.76
N VAL A 44 3.28 3.61 -13.37
CA VAL A 44 2.72 3.92 -14.70
C VAL A 44 1.99 5.27 -14.70
N SER A 45 1.16 5.53 -13.69
CA SER A 45 0.45 6.82 -13.56
C SER A 45 1.41 7.98 -13.38
N ASN A 46 2.47 7.79 -12.60
CA ASN A 46 3.51 8.79 -12.34
C ASN A 46 4.37 9.09 -13.59
N ARG A 47 4.40 8.19 -14.57
CA ARG A 47 5.06 8.45 -15.87
C ARG A 47 4.19 9.27 -16.83
N HIS A 48 2.88 9.31 -16.61
CA HIS A 48 1.98 10.22 -17.35
C HIS A 48 2.01 11.66 -16.80
N SER A 49 2.56 11.90 -15.60
CA SER A 49 2.71 13.27 -15.07
C SER A 49 3.68 14.12 -15.89
N GLY A 50 4.66 13.53 -16.58
CA GLY A 50 5.60 14.29 -17.42
C GLY A 50 4.93 15.10 -18.54
N LYS A 51 3.77 14.65 -19.05
CA LYS A 51 2.96 15.44 -20.01
C LYS A 51 2.08 16.48 -19.31
N ALA A 52 1.61 16.21 -18.10
CA ALA A 52 0.85 17.16 -17.28
C ALA A 52 1.74 18.31 -16.79
N ASP A 53 2.97 18.01 -16.36
CA ASP A 53 3.97 18.99 -15.95
C ASP A 53 4.44 19.84 -17.13
N ALA A 54 4.61 19.26 -18.32
CA ALA A 54 4.91 20.01 -19.54
C ALA A 54 3.75 20.92 -19.98
N TYR A 55 2.50 20.47 -19.85
CA TYR A 55 1.31 21.29 -20.14
C TYR A 55 1.12 22.40 -19.10
N ALA A 56 1.37 22.13 -17.81
CA ALA A 56 1.34 23.12 -16.75
C ALA A 56 2.50 24.13 -16.84
N ALA A 57 3.69 23.70 -17.28
CA ALA A 57 4.81 24.59 -17.55
C ALA A 57 4.56 25.48 -18.79
N ALA A 58 3.88 24.95 -19.81
CA ALA A 58 3.55 25.70 -21.02
C ALA A 58 2.33 26.64 -20.85
N HIS A 59 1.40 26.33 -19.94
CA HIS A 59 0.13 27.07 -19.79
C HIS A 59 -0.16 27.62 -18.38
N GLY A 60 0.71 27.41 -17.38
CA GLY A 60 0.53 27.85 -15.99
C GLY A 60 0.81 29.34 -15.71
N GLY A 61 0.91 30.16 -16.76
CA GLY A 61 1.34 31.55 -16.68
C GLY A 61 0.54 32.51 -17.55
N HIS A 62 -0.77 32.38 -17.67
CA HIS A 62 -1.59 33.52 -18.12
C HIS A 62 -3.01 33.48 -17.55
N GLY A 63 -3.30 34.46 -16.69
CA GLY A 63 -4.65 34.77 -16.27
C GLY A 63 -5.50 35.29 -17.44
N SER A 64 -6.82 35.13 -17.29
CA SER A 64 -7.86 36.01 -17.82
C SER A 64 -7.54 36.84 -19.08
N SER A 65 -7.95 36.35 -20.26
CA SER A 65 -8.23 37.23 -21.41
C SER A 65 -9.22 36.56 -22.38
N THR A 66 -10.46 37.01 -22.32
CA THR A 66 -11.28 37.55 -23.44
C THR A 66 -11.22 36.93 -24.84
N GLY A 67 -12.42 36.65 -25.39
CA GLY A 67 -12.76 36.60 -26.83
C GLY A 67 -13.12 35.19 -27.29
N GLY A 68 -14.34 34.83 -27.72
CA GLY A 68 -15.39 35.62 -28.36
C GLY A 68 -15.37 35.33 -29.85
N HIS A 69 -16.14 34.33 -30.29
CA HIS A 69 -16.80 34.19 -31.61
C HIS A 69 -17.90 33.13 -31.47
#